data_AF-A0A0H3ZY51-F1
#
_entry.id   AF-A0A0H3ZY51-F1
#
_cell.length_a   1.000
_cell.length_b   1.000
_cell.length_c   1.000
_cell.angle_alpha   90.00
_cell.angle_beta   90.00
_cell.angle_gamma   90.00
#
_symmetry.space_group_name_H-M   'P 1'
#
loop_
_entity.id
_entity.type
_entity.pdbx_description
1 polymer ?
#
loop_
_entity_poly.entity_id
_entity_poly.type
_entity_poly.pdbx_seq_one_letter_code
_entity_poly.pdbx_strand_id
1 'polypeptide(L)'
;MATFEQRFTRLDRRVFSRLGDGLATIDGKEIEAIYNKQTVQFDDSRVAERSLEFSESVANELGIKPNRSSLILWQGREERLAIPPLYQDGVIRLVLA
;
A
#
# COMPACT_ATOMS: atom_id res chain seq x y z
N MET A 1 3.11 30.70 -1.86
CA MET A 1 2.16 29.81 -1.15
C MET A 1 2.58 28.37 -1.40
N ALA A 2 3.54 27.82 -0.64
CA ALA A 2 4.11 26.48 -0.91
C ALA A 2 4.47 25.70 0.37
N THR A 3 3.93 26.10 1.52
CA THR A 3 4.42 25.63 2.83
C THR A 3 3.46 24.66 3.54
N PHE A 4 2.27 24.44 2.99
CA PHE A 4 1.23 23.63 3.64
C PHE A 4 1.27 22.15 3.20
N GLU A 5 1.52 21.85 1.93
CA GLU A 5 1.58 20.46 1.41
C GLU A 5 2.77 19.65 1.95
N GLN A 6 3.90 20.31 2.21
CA GLN A 6 5.10 19.64 2.71
C GLN A 6 4.96 19.08 4.13
N ARG A 7 4.00 19.57 4.93
CA ARG A 7 3.81 19.13 6.32
C ARG A 7 3.03 17.82 6.42
N PHE A 8 2.01 17.64 5.58
CA PHE A 8 1.23 16.39 5.53
C PHE A 8 2.10 15.23 5.03
N THR A 9 2.85 15.45 3.95
CA THR A 9 3.77 14.46 3.37
C THR A 9 4.78 13.89 4.40
N ARG A 10 5.30 14.73 5.30
CA ARG A 10 6.23 14.30 6.36
C ARG A 10 5.54 13.56 7.50
N LEU A 11 4.28 13.90 7.80
CA LEU A 11 3.50 13.24 8.83
C LEU A 11 3.11 11.84 8.36
N ASP A 12 2.59 11.72 7.14
CA ASP A 12 2.28 10.45 6.49
C ASP A 12 3.50 9.53 6.50
N ARG A 13 4.66 10.02 6.03
CA ARG A 13 5.89 9.21 6.04
C ARG A 13 6.24 8.66 7.43
N ARG A 14 6.18 9.49 8.48
CA ARG A 14 6.49 9.03 9.86
C ARG A 14 5.47 8.06 10.43
N VAL A 15 4.20 8.21 10.04
CA VAL A 15 3.13 7.31 10.46
C VAL A 15 3.28 5.97 9.75
N PHE A 16 3.51 5.97 8.43
CA PHE A 16 3.79 4.76 7.65
C PHE A 16 5.10 4.07 8.06
N SER A 17 6.18 4.79 8.38
CA SER A 17 7.41 4.15 8.89
C SER A 17 7.26 3.58 10.32
N ARG A 18 6.28 4.04 11.11
CA ARG A 18 6.00 3.51 12.46
C ARG A 18 4.97 2.39 12.48
N LEU A 19 4.04 2.38 11.52
CA LEU A 19 2.99 1.39 11.38
C LEU A 19 3.30 0.36 10.29
N GLY A 20 4.31 0.61 9.46
CA GLY A 20 4.74 -0.24 8.36
C GLY A 20 5.23 -1.58 8.90
N ASP A 21 4.47 -2.64 8.59
CA ASP A 21 4.83 -4.01 8.93
C ASP A 21 6.06 -4.51 8.15
N GLY A 22 6.50 -3.82 7.09
CA GLY A 22 7.64 -4.22 6.29
C GLY A 22 7.82 -3.46 4.96
N LEU A 23 8.82 -3.92 4.21
CA LEU A 23 9.14 -3.43 2.87
C LEU A 23 8.40 -4.27 1.82
N ALA A 24 7.68 -3.60 0.93
CA ALA A 24 7.10 -4.17 -0.28
C ALA A 24 7.93 -3.77 -1.49
N THR A 25 8.17 -4.68 -2.43
CA THR A 25 8.72 -4.34 -3.73
C THR A 25 7.58 -4.29 -4.74
N ILE A 26 7.36 -3.14 -5.37
CA ILE A 26 6.32 -2.94 -6.39
C ILE A 26 7.02 -2.55 -7.68
N ASP A 27 6.86 -3.37 -8.73
CA ASP A 27 7.50 -3.17 -10.04
C ASP A 27 9.02 -2.93 -9.93
N GLY A 28 9.68 -3.66 -9.02
CA GLY A 28 11.12 -3.57 -8.77
C GLY A 28 11.56 -2.40 -7.87
N LYS A 29 10.63 -1.62 -7.31
CA LYS A 29 10.92 -0.52 -6.39
C LYS A 29 10.44 -0.84 -4.98
N GLU A 30 11.31 -0.65 -4.01
CA GLU A 30 11.00 -0.90 -2.61
C GLU A 30 10.28 0.30 -1.98
N ILE A 31 9.23 0.03 -1.23
CA ILE A 31 8.45 1.02 -0.47
C ILE A 31 8.04 0.44 0.87
N GLU A 32 8.07 1.27 1.92
CA GLU A 32 7.48 0.91 3.21
C GLU A 32 5.96 0.87 3.07
N ALA A 33 5.38 -0.30 3.38
CA ALA A 33 3.96 -0.52 3.31
C ALA A 33 3.45 -1.16 4.61
N ILE A 34 2.20 -0.87 4.93
CA ILE A 34 1.46 -1.49 6.03
C ILE A 34 0.75 -2.71 5.45
N TYR A 35 0.96 -3.87 6.06
CA TYR A 35 0.27 -5.08 5.65
C TYR A 35 -0.94 -5.32 6.54
N ASN A 36 -2.11 -5.17 5.95
CA ASN A 36 -3.38 -5.31 6.62
C ASN A 36 -4.03 -6.64 6.24
N LYS A 37 -4.28 -7.49 7.24
CA LYS A 37 -5.00 -8.76 7.07
C LYS A 37 -6.33 -8.66 7.80
N GLN A 38 -7.38 -8.32 7.07
CA GLN A 38 -8.75 -8.30 7.61
C GLN A 38 -9.48 -9.57 7.23
N THR A 39 -10.07 -10.25 8.21
CA THR A 39 -10.99 -11.34 7.94
C THR A 39 -12.38 -10.75 7.89
N VAL A 40 -12.94 -10.59 6.70
CA VAL A 40 -14.32 -10.12 6.53
C VAL A 40 -15.22 -11.36 6.56
N GLN A 41 -16.12 -11.40 7.53
CA GLN A 41 -17.12 -12.46 7.65
C GLN A 41 -18.41 -11.98 6.98
N PHE A 42 -18.75 -12.57 5.84
CA PHE A 42 -20.04 -12.37 5.19
C PHE A 42 -20.88 -13.62 5.44
N ASP A 43 -22.02 -13.48 6.14
CA ASP A 43 -23.02 -14.52 6.51
C ASP A 43 -22.50 -15.96 6.74
N ASP A 44 -22.05 -16.69 5.70
CA ASP A 44 -21.58 -18.08 5.75
C ASP A 44 -20.13 -18.30 5.23
N SER A 45 -19.41 -17.24 4.83
CA SER A 45 -18.07 -17.30 4.24
C SER A 45 -17.08 -16.33 4.92
N ARG A 46 -15.94 -16.87 5.37
CA ARG A 46 -14.81 -16.09 5.88
C ARG A 46 -13.85 -15.82 4.73
N VAL A 47 -13.78 -14.58 4.27
CA VAL A 47 -12.77 -14.15 3.30
C VAL A 47 -11.67 -13.42 4.05
N ALA A 48 -10.47 -13.99 4.03
CA ALA A 48 -9.28 -13.29 4.52
C ALA A 48 -8.80 -12.34 3.43
N GLU A 49 -9.16 -11.06 3.53
CA GLU A 49 -8.65 -10.02 2.66
C GLU A 49 -7.26 -9.59 3.15
N ARG A 50 -6.29 -9.64 2.23
CA ARG A 50 -4.92 -9.17 2.46
C ARG A 50 -4.73 -7.90 1.66
N SER A 51 -4.26 -6.83 2.28
CA SER A 51 -3.98 -5.58 1.57
C SER A 51 -2.68 -4.94 2.03
N LEU A 52 -2.01 -4.26 1.10
CA LEU A 52 -0.85 -3.42 1.37
C LEU A 52 -1.25 -1.97 1.22
N GLU A 53 -0.94 -1.16 2.21
CA GLU A 53 -1.28 0.27 2.25
C GLU A 53 -0.01 1.09 2.37
N PHE A 54 0.18 2.09 1.51
CA PHE A 54 1.33 3.00 1.58
C PHE A 54 0.93 4.40 1.10
N SER A 55 1.70 5.41 1.50
CA SER A 55 1.40 6.79 1.12
C SER A 55 1.58 7.00 -0.40
N GLU A 56 0.55 7.60 -1.01
CA GLU A 56 0.58 8.01 -2.42
C GLU A 56 1.70 9.01 -2.68
N SER A 57 1.96 9.93 -1.75
CA SER A 57 3.04 10.90 -1.87
C SER A 57 4.41 10.22 -1.98
N VAL A 58 4.67 9.22 -1.13
CA VAL A 58 5.92 8.44 -1.16
C VAL A 58 6.02 7.64 -2.47
N ALA A 59 4.91 7.05 -2.92
CA ALA A 59 4.86 6.34 -4.18
C ALA A 59 5.16 7.27 -5.37
N ASN A 60 4.58 8.47 -5.40
CA ASN A 60 4.84 9.45 -6.45
C ASN A 60 6.29 9.96 -6.43
N GLU A 61 6.89 10.19 -5.26
CA GLU A 61 8.32 10.55 -5.13
C GLU A 61 9.24 9.45 -5.66
N LEU A 62 8.90 8.19 -5.40
CA LEU A 62 9.64 7.03 -5.91
C LEU A 62 9.29 6.69 -7.37
N GLY A 63 8.28 7.34 -7.96
CA GLY A 63 7.75 7.02 -9.28
C GLY A 63 7.16 5.61 -9.36
N ILE A 64 6.51 5.16 -8.29
CA ILE A 64 5.76 3.92 -8.19
C ILE A 64 4.31 4.24 -8.54
N LYS A 65 3.81 3.64 -9.62
CA LYS A 65 2.39 3.70 -10.01
C LYS A 65 1.89 2.27 -10.21
N PRO A 66 1.39 1.63 -9.14
CA PRO A 66 0.88 0.28 -9.25
C PRO A 66 -0.29 0.28 -10.22
N ASN A 67 -0.41 -0.78 -11.00
CA ASN A 67 -1.51 -1.06 -11.89
C ASN A 67 -1.98 -2.50 -11.66
N ARG A 68 -3.08 -2.91 -12.30
CA ARG A 68 -3.65 -4.26 -12.10
C ARG A 68 -2.68 -5.41 -12.41
N SER A 69 -1.68 -5.16 -13.25
CA SER A 69 -0.65 -6.12 -13.66
C SER A 69 0.69 -5.92 -12.95
N SER A 70 0.77 -4.99 -11.99
CA SER A 70 2.00 -4.76 -11.23
C SER A 70 2.38 -5.98 -10.43
N LEU A 71 3.68 -6.25 -10.42
CA LEU A 71 4.25 -7.33 -9.63
C LEU A 71 4.54 -6.80 -8.22
N ILE A 72 3.99 -7.48 -7.22
CA ILE A 72 4.18 -7.12 -5.81
C ILE A 72 4.97 -8.24 -5.16
N LEU A 73 6.11 -7.92 -4.56
CA LEU A 73 6.79 -8.83 -3.66
C LEU A 73 6.63 -8.32 -2.23
N TRP A 74 6.12 -9.19 -1.37
CA TRP A 74 6.03 -8.96 0.06
C TRP A 74 6.74 -10.08 0.81
N GLN A 75 7.75 -9.75 1.61
CA GLN A 75 8.54 -10.74 2.38
C GLN A 75 9.06 -11.91 1.53
N GLY A 76 9.47 -11.63 0.28
CA GLY A 76 9.96 -12.65 -0.65
C GLY A 76 8.88 -13.51 -1.31
N ARG A 77 7.59 -13.19 -1.12
CA ARG A 77 6.48 -13.82 -1.85
C ARG A 77 5.96 -12.90 -2.93
N GLU A 78 5.86 -13.43 -4.14
CA GLU A 78 5.15 -12.76 -5.24
C GLU A 78 3.65 -12.87 -5.00
N GLU A 79 3.02 -11.72 -4.88
CA GLU A 79 1.59 -11.57 -4.69
C GLU A 79 1.03 -10.81 -5.91
N ARG A 80 -0.20 -11.17 -6.29
CA ARG A 80 -0.93 -10.46 -7.35
C ARG A 80 -2.07 -9.67 -6.76
N LEU A 81 -2.44 -8.62 -7.46
CA LEU A 81 -3.61 -7.83 -7.12
C LEU A 81 -4.90 -8.61 -7.41
N ALA A 82 -5.71 -8.80 -6.38
CA ALA A 82 -7.07 -9.33 -6.52
C ALA A 82 -7.98 -8.34 -7.25
N ILE A 83 -7.82 -7.05 -6.93
CA ILE A 83 -8.58 -5.94 -7.54
C ILE A 83 -7.63 -4.79 -7.92
N PRO A 84 -8.04 -3.87 -8.80
CA PRO A 84 -7.24 -2.70 -9.14
C PRO A 84 -6.82 -1.89 -7.89
N PRO A 85 -5.66 -1.20 -7.94
CA PRO A 85 -5.19 -0.32 -6.87
C PRO A 85 -6.24 0.73 -6.51
N LEU A 86 -6.48 0.91 -5.21
CA LEU A 86 -7.39 1.91 -4.68
C LEU A 86 -6.57 3.11 -4.20
N TYR A 87 -6.94 4.31 -4.66
CA TYR A 87 -6.32 5.58 -4.25
C TYR A 87 -7.35 6.32 -3.41
N GLN A 88 -7.14 6.40 -2.10
CA GLN A 88 -8.08 7.02 -1.16
C GLN A 88 -7.31 7.86 -0.14
N ASP A 89 -7.70 9.12 0.02
CA ASP A 89 -7.17 10.03 1.05
C ASP A 89 -5.63 10.13 1.10
N GLY A 90 -4.94 10.06 -0.05
CA GLY A 90 -3.48 10.12 -0.12
C GLY A 90 -2.77 8.81 0.25
N VAL A 91 -3.53 7.71 0.34
CA VAL A 91 -3.04 6.35 0.55
C VAL A 91 -3.39 5.48 -0.66
N ILE A 92 -2.43 4.66 -1.07
CA ILE A 92 -2.62 3.63 -2.07
C ILE A 92 -2.82 2.31 -1.35
N ARG A 93 -3.96 1.68 -1.56
CA ARG A 93 -4.30 0.35 -1.07
C ARG A 93 -4.27 -0.66 -2.22
N LEU A 94 -3.49 -1.71 -2.01
CA LEU A 94 -3.29 -2.83 -2.93
C LEU A 94 -3.87 -4.09 -2.29
N VAL A 95 -5.00 -4.58 -2.81
CA VAL A 95 -5.61 -5.82 -2.29
C VAL A 95 -5.00 -7.02 -3.00
N LEU A 96 -4.42 -7.92 -2.23
CA LEU A 96 -3.70 -9.11 -2.68
C LEU A 96 -4.65 -10.32 -2.75
N ALA A 97 -4.45 -11.17 -3.75
CA ALA A 97 -5.18 -12.43 -3.97
C ALA A 97 -4.54 -13.58 -3.19
#